data_AF-A0A2E3YEH7-F1
#
_entry.id   AF-A0A2E3YEH7-F1
#
_cell.length_a   1.000
_cell.length_b   1.000
_cell.length_c   1.000
_cell.angle_alpha   90.00
_cell.angle_beta   90.00
_cell.angle_gamma   90.00
#
_symmetry.space_group_name_H-M   'P 1'
#
loop_
_entity.id
_entity.type
_entity.pdbx_description
1 polymer ?
#
loop_
_entity_poly.entity_id
_entity_poly.type
_entity_poly.pdbx_seq_one_letter_code
_entity_poly.pdbx_strand_id
1 'polypeptide(L)'
;MPPSACVSGSLIVADLVFNYPRVEELTTGTRMILTMTGAKGKMAVSRLFRFMIRDADAFRRSLDQVLATPFERLIVGHGEVAADGHRQLTEATEWIRT
;
A
#
# COMPACT_ATOMS: atom_id res chain seq x y z
N MET A 1 -10.16 -29.10 -18.81
CA MET A 1 -10.37 -28.02 -17.84
C MET A 1 -9.14 -27.99 -16.95
N PRO A 2 -8.23 -27.00 -17.06
CA PRO A 2 -7.08 -26.96 -16.18
C PRO A 2 -7.57 -26.77 -14.73
N PRO A 3 -6.87 -27.31 -13.73
CA PRO A 3 -7.22 -27.08 -12.33
C PRO A 3 -7.22 -25.57 -12.08
N SER A 4 -8.34 -25.05 -11.59
CA SER A 4 -8.45 -23.66 -11.12
C SER A 4 -7.33 -23.45 -10.10
N ALA A 5 -6.29 -22.70 -10.47
CA ALA A 5 -5.23 -22.35 -9.54
C ALA A 5 -5.88 -21.70 -8.31
N CYS A 6 -5.58 -22.20 -7.10
CA CYS A 6 -6.00 -21.57 -5.86
C CYS A 6 -5.36 -20.17 -5.78
N VAL A 7 -6.02 -19.17 -6.34
CA VAL A 7 -5.64 -17.77 -6.18
C VAL A 7 -6.26 -17.32 -4.85
N SER A 8 -5.42 -16.94 -3.90
CA SER A 8 -5.85 -16.55 -2.54
C SER A 8 -6.61 -15.22 -2.47
N GLY A 9 -6.74 -14.51 -3.61
CA GLY A 9 -7.33 -13.18 -3.69
C GLY A 9 -6.53 -12.11 -2.95
N SER A 10 -5.26 -12.37 -2.64
CA SER A 10 -4.40 -11.47 -1.85
C SER A 10 -3.24 -10.93 -2.67
N LEU A 11 -3.01 -9.62 -2.60
CA LEU A 11 -1.76 -8.98 -3.00
C LEU A 11 -0.87 -8.80 -1.75
N ILE A 12 0.43 -9.06 -1.89
CA ILE A 12 1.42 -8.84 -0.83
C ILE A 12 2.35 -7.72 -1.30
N VAL A 13 2.52 -6.69 -0.48
CA VAL A 13 3.45 -5.59 -0.72
C VAL A 13 4.34 -5.39 0.50
N ALA A 14 5.62 -5.09 0.29
CA ALA A 14 6.54 -4.76 1.38
C ALA A 14 6.34 -3.29 1.77
N ASP A 15 7.15 -2.39 1.21
CA ASP A 15 7.25 -0.98 1.59
C ASP A 15 6.53 0.00 0.64
N LEU A 16 5.60 -0.50 -0.18
CA LEU A 16 4.85 0.36 -1.10
C LEU A 16 3.83 1.24 -0.34
N VAL A 17 3.08 0.64 0.57
CA VAL A 17 2.09 1.31 1.43
C VAL A 17 2.16 0.77 2.85
N PHE A 18 1.77 1.63 3.79
CA PHE A 18 1.70 1.33 5.22
C PHE A 18 0.23 1.42 5.65
N ASN A 19 -0.25 0.48 6.46
CA ASN A 19 -1.66 0.47 6.90
C ASN A 19 -1.78 0.42 8.44
N TYR A 20 -1.82 1.58 9.07
CA TYR A 20 -1.96 1.69 10.52
C TYR A 20 -3.30 2.36 10.90
N PRO A 21 -4.43 1.63 10.91
CA PRO A 21 -5.72 2.20 11.27
C PRO A 21 -5.85 2.50 12.77
N ARG A 22 -5.15 1.75 13.63
CA ARG A 22 -5.16 1.93 15.10
C ARG A 22 -3.88 2.58 15.61
N VAL A 23 -3.70 3.86 15.29
CA VAL A 23 -2.47 4.59 15.68
C VAL A 23 -2.37 4.89 17.17
N GLU A 24 -3.46 4.77 17.91
CA GLU A 24 -3.54 5.01 19.35
C GLU A 24 -2.81 3.93 20.15
N GLU A 25 -2.73 2.71 19.61
CA GLU A 25 -2.09 1.55 20.24
C GLU A 25 -0.57 1.53 20.00
N LEU A 26 -0.05 2.44 19.19
CA LEU A 26 1.36 2.51 18.81
C LEU A 26 2.17 3.38 19.78
N THR A 27 3.47 3.10 19.88
CA THR A 27 4.41 3.92 20.67
C THR A 27 4.45 5.36 20.15
N THR A 28 4.75 6.31 21.04
CA THR A 28 4.87 7.74 20.69
C THR A 28 5.84 7.98 19.53
N GLY A 29 6.96 7.24 19.48
CA GLY A 29 7.93 7.31 18.38
C GLY A 29 7.34 6.89 17.03
N THR A 30 6.65 5.76 16.98
CA THR A 30 5.99 5.30 15.75
C THR A 30 4.91 6.28 15.29
N ARG A 31 4.11 6.82 16.23
CA ARG A 31 3.09 7.84 15.90
C ARG A 31 3.72 9.10 15.30
N MET A 32 4.88 9.53 15.81
CA MET A 32 5.63 10.67 15.27
C MET A 32 6.12 10.38 13.84
N ILE A 33 6.72 9.20 13.61
CA ILE A 33 7.18 8.79 12.27
C ILE A 33 6.01 8.75 11.28
N LEU A 34 4.89 8.10 11.64
CA LEU A 34 3.71 8.01 10.77
C LEU A 34 3.10 9.39 10.47
N THR A 35 3.20 10.33 11.41
CA THR A 35 2.78 11.72 11.18
C THR A 35 3.69 12.38 10.14
N MET A 36 5.01 12.23 10.28
CA MET A 36 5.99 12.81 9.35
C MET A 36 5.90 12.22 7.94
N THR A 37 5.61 10.91 7.82
CA THR A 37 5.48 10.24 6.52
C THR A 37 4.10 10.41 5.88
N GLY A 38 3.11 10.93 6.61
CA GLY A 38 1.73 11.12 6.14
C GLY A 38 0.85 9.86 6.19
N ALA A 39 1.30 8.81 6.89
CA ALA A 39 0.64 7.51 7.00
C ALA A 39 -0.13 7.30 8.33
N LYS A 40 -0.31 8.35 9.12
CA LYS A 40 -1.01 8.26 10.41
C LYS A 40 -2.50 7.98 10.21
N GLY A 41 -2.99 6.87 10.74
CA GLY A 41 -4.42 6.56 10.88
C GLY A 41 -5.10 6.08 9.59
N LYS A 42 -4.32 5.77 8.55
CA LYS A 42 -4.85 5.38 7.23
C LYS A 42 -3.83 4.56 6.44
N MET A 43 -4.29 3.91 5.38
CA MET A 43 -3.41 3.38 4.36
C MET A 43 -2.78 4.53 3.56
N ALA A 44 -1.45 4.57 3.46
CA ALA A 44 -0.78 5.59 2.66
C ALA A 44 0.58 5.13 2.11
N VAL A 45 0.95 5.68 0.96
CA VAL A 45 2.35 5.71 0.50
C VAL A 45 3.09 6.78 1.30
N SER A 46 4.30 6.45 1.80
CA SER A 46 5.14 7.43 2.50
C SER A 46 5.47 8.63 1.60
N ARG A 47 5.37 9.85 2.13
CA ARG A 47 5.79 11.06 1.40
C ARG A 47 7.26 11.03 0.99
N LEU A 48 8.11 10.31 1.74
CA LEU A 48 9.53 10.12 1.42
C LEU A 48 9.73 9.26 0.17
N PHE A 49 8.75 8.42 -0.17
CA PHE A 49 8.81 7.52 -1.33
C PHE A 49 9.01 8.27 -2.64
N ARG A 50 8.46 9.49 -2.76
CA ARG A 50 8.63 10.34 -3.95
C ARG A 50 10.09 10.67 -4.25
N PHE A 51 10.93 10.82 -3.23
CA PHE A 51 12.37 11.11 -3.41
C PHE A 51 13.18 9.87 -3.78
N MET A 52 12.61 8.67 -3.61
CA MET A 52 13.26 7.40 -3.95
C MET A 52 12.95 6.94 -5.38
N ILE A 53 11.92 7.51 -6.01
CA ILE A 53 11.55 7.22 -7.40
C ILE A 53 12.58 7.86 -8.34
N ARG A 54 13.39 7.04 -8.99
CA ARG A 54 14.38 7.48 -10.00
C ARG A 54 13.78 7.62 -11.39
N ASP A 55 12.78 6.80 -11.70
CA ASP A 55 12.06 6.77 -12.97
C ASP A 55 10.56 6.79 -12.68
N ALA A 56 9.95 7.96 -12.87
CA ALA A 56 8.54 8.17 -12.58
C ALA A 56 7.64 7.40 -13.54
N ASP A 57 8.04 7.23 -14.80
CA ASP A 57 7.21 6.57 -15.80
C ASP A 57 7.25 5.04 -15.63
N ALA A 58 8.41 4.49 -15.30
CA ALA A 58 8.51 3.08 -14.91
C ALA A 58 7.69 2.79 -13.65
N PHE A 59 7.77 3.67 -12.64
CA PHE A 59 6.98 3.54 -11.43
C PHE A 59 5.47 3.53 -11.69
N ARG A 60 4.97 4.49 -12.49
CA ARG A 60 3.55 4.56 -12.87
C ARG A 60 3.10 3.29 -13.59
N ARG A 61 3.86 2.83 -14.60
CA ARG A 61 3.54 1.59 -15.33
C ARG A 61 3.51 0.38 -14.41
N SER A 62 4.44 0.26 -13.47
CA SER A 62 4.44 -0.83 -12.49
C SER A 62 3.22 -0.79 -11.57
N LEU A 63 2.83 0.40 -11.09
CA LEU A 63 1.61 0.56 -10.29
C LEU A 63 0.35 0.20 -11.09
N ASP A 64 0.25 0.64 -12.35
CA ASP A 64 -0.90 0.33 -13.20
C ASP A 64 -1.04 -1.19 -13.43
N GLN A 65 0.08 -1.91 -13.62
CA GLN A 65 0.09 -3.37 -13.73
C GLN A 65 -0.38 -4.06 -12.44
N VAL A 66 0.07 -3.57 -11.28
CA VAL A 66 -0.36 -4.08 -9.97
C VAL A 66 -1.87 -3.87 -9.77
N LEU A 67 -2.37 -2.67 -10.05
CA LEU A 67 -3.79 -2.32 -9.89
C LEU A 67 -4.71 -2.99 -10.92
N ALA A 68 -4.19 -3.39 -12.08
CA ALA A 68 -4.93 -4.18 -13.06
C ALA A 68 -5.14 -5.65 -12.61
N THR A 69 -4.36 -6.12 -11.64
CA THR A 69 -4.50 -7.48 -11.10
C THR A 69 -5.70 -7.53 -10.15
N PRO A 70 -6.60 -8.52 -10.26
CA PRO A 70 -7.70 -8.67 -9.32
C PRO A 70 -7.20 -9.21 -7.97
N PHE A 71 -7.45 -8.46 -6.90
CA PHE A 71 -7.26 -8.89 -5.51
C PHE A 71 -8.29 -8.21 -4.62
N GLU A 72 -8.65 -8.86 -3.52
CA GLU A 72 -9.54 -8.31 -2.51
C GLU A 72 -8.74 -7.87 -1.29
N ARG A 73 -7.77 -8.70 -0.86
CA ARG A 73 -6.98 -8.44 0.34
C ARG A 73 -5.62 -7.86 0.00
N LEU A 74 -5.16 -6.91 0.81
CA LEU A 74 -3.80 -6.40 0.76
C LEU A 74 -3.06 -6.73 2.06
N ILE A 75 -1.99 -7.50 1.93
CA ILE A 75 -1.05 -7.80 3.00
C ILE A 75 0.13 -6.84 2.83
N VAL A 76 0.38 -6.03 3.86
CA VAL A 76 1.46 -5.04 3.88
C VAL A 76 2.61 -5.51 4.76
N GLY A 77 3.84 -5.08 4.47
CA GLY A 77 4.98 -5.32 5.35
C GLY A 77 4.84 -4.63 6.71
N HIS A 78 4.02 -3.57 6.76
CA HIS A 78 3.89 -2.70 7.93
C HIS A 78 2.43 -2.33 8.22
N GLY A 79 1.91 -2.87 9.33
CA GLY A 79 0.58 -2.58 9.85
C GLY A 79 -0.39 -3.75 9.70
N GLU A 80 -1.66 -3.44 9.51
CA GLU A 80 -2.76 -4.42 9.45
C GLU A 80 -3.10 -4.84 8.01
N VAL A 81 -3.59 -6.08 7.84
CA VAL A 81 -4.11 -6.55 6.55
C VAL A 81 -5.40 -5.79 6.20
N ALA A 82 -5.51 -5.30 4.96
CA ALA A 82 -6.72 -4.66 4.48
C ALA A 82 -7.62 -5.66 3.75
N ALA A 83 -8.90 -5.72 4.13
CA ALA A 83 -9.91 -6.56 3.48
C ALA A 83 -10.46 -5.96 2.16
N ASP A 84 -10.35 -4.64 2.01
CA ASP A 84 -10.75 -3.87 0.81
C ASP A 84 -9.48 -3.27 0.18
N GLY A 85 -8.54 -4.16 -0.11
CA GLY A 85 -7.17 -3.84 -0.49
C GLY A 85 -7.07 -3.12 -1.82
N HIS A 86 -7.87 -3.51 -2.83
CA HIS A 86 -7.81 -2.91 -4.16
C HIS A 86 -8.21 -1.43 -4.14
N ARG A 87 -9.35 -1.12 -3.52
CA ARG A 87 -9.80 0.26 -3.35
C ARG A 87 -8.81 1.08 -2.52
N GLN A 88 -8.41 0.56 -1.36
CA GLN A 88 -7.50 1.30 -0.47
C GLN A 88 -6.13 1.54 -1.11
N LEU A 89 -5.58 0.59 -1.86
CA LEU A 89 -4.31 0.78 -2.58
C LEU A 89 -4.46 1.82 -3.69
N THR A 90 -5.59 1.80 -4.41
CA THR A 90 -5.89 2.77 -5.47
C THR A 90 -5.91 4.19 -4.90
N GLU A 91 -6.64 4.41 -3.80
CA GLU A 91 -6.73 5.70 -3.12
C GLU A 91 -5.36 6.15 -2.54
N ALA A 92 -4.62 5.23 -1.91
CA ALA A 92 -3.33 5.53 -1.28
C ALA A 92 -2.24 5.94 -2.29
N THR A 93 -2.33 5.45 -3.53
CA THR A 93 -1.33 5.66 -4.60
C THR A 93 -1.71 6.77 -5.59
N GLU A 94 -2.93 7.31 -5.53
CA GLU A 94 -3.44 8.28 -6.51
C GLU A 94 -2.52 9.50 -6.68
N TRP A 95 -2.10 10.10 -5.56
CA TRP A 95 -1.27 11.32 -5.55
C TRP A 95 0.16 11.13 -6.07
N ILE A 96 0.68 9.90 -6.04
CA ILE A 96 2.05 9.59 -6.49
C ILE A 96 2.06 9.04 -7.93
N ARG A 97 0.89 8.70 -8.45
CA ARG A 97 0.69 8.27 -9.84
C ARG A 97 0.46 9.45 -10.80
N THR A 98 0.06 10.61 -10.26
CA THR A 98 -0.03 11.91 -10.98
C THR A 98 1.35 12.56 -11.08
#